data_AF-A0A9E1N954-F1
#
_entry.id   AF-A0A9E1N954-F1
#
_cell.length_a   1.000
_cell.length_b   1.000
_cell.length_c   1.000
_cell.angle_alpha   90.00
_cell.angle_beta   90.00
_cell.angle_gamma   90.00
#
_symmetry.space_group_name_H-M   'P 1'
#
loop_
_entity.id
_entity.type
_entity.pdbx_description
1 polymer ?
#
loop_
_entity_poly.entity_id
_entity_poly.type
_entity_poly.pdbx_seq_one_letter_code
_entity_poly.pdbx_strand_id
1 'polypeptide(L)'
;MTEVLSVKQMYGADRAAMKLGIAGETLMEAAGREVAEAILEQFGALPTTILCGPGNNGGDGFVIARHLKKAGAKVRVALLGDKSKLRGDAAIMAKRWRGRVRSMDDGVLDDAGLVVDALFGAGLSRKITGAARHVLVAAERRGLPIV
;
A
#
# COMPACT_ATOMS: atom_id res chain seq x y z
N MET A 1 -17.93 -21.14 -2.27
CA MET A 1 -16.57 -21.53 -1.86
C MET A 1 -15.64 -20.51 -2.48
N THR A 2 -14.86 -19.79 -1.68
CA THR A 2 -13.94 -18.78 -2.20
C THR A 2 -12.66 -19.48 -2.64
N GLU A 3 -12.33 -19.43 -3.94
CA GLU A 3 -11.10 -20.03 -4.46
C GLU A 3 -9.90 -19.09 -4.23
N VAL A 4 -8.81 -19.62 -3.71
CA VAL A 4 -7.55 -18.88 -3.58
C VAL A 4 -6.73 -19.07 -4.86
N LEU A 5 -6.51 -17.99 -5.59
CA LEU A 5 -5.73 -18.00 -6.83
C LEU A 5 -4.23 -18.05 -6.55
N SER A 6 -3.48 -18.81 -7.35
CA SER A 6 -2.02 -18.67 -7.41
C SER A 6 -1.62 -17.29 -7.94
N VAL A 7 -0.38 -16.87 -7.67
CA VAL A 7 0.18 -15.61 -8.21
C VAL A 7 0.01 -15.50 -9.73
N LYS A 8 0.27 -16.61 -10.45
CA LYS A 8 0.13 -16.67 -11.91
C LYS A 8 -1.33 -16.47 -12.34
N GLN A 9 -2.27 -17.07 -11.62
CA GLN A 9 -3.71 -16.93 -11.89
C GLN A 9 -4.19 -15.51 -11.60
N MET A 10 -3.78 -14.90 -10.48
CA MET A 10 -4.14 -13.52 -10.14
C MET A 10 -3.66 -12.54 -11.23
N TYR A 11 -2.39 -12.61 -11.63
CA TYR A 11 -1.91 -11.79 -12.76
C TYR A 11 -2.61 -12.12 -14.08
N GLY A 12 -3.09 -13.36 -14.25
CA GLY A 12 -3.91 -13.76 -15.39
C GLY A 12 -5.26 -13.04 -15.40
N ALA A 13 -5.92 -12.96 -14.25
CA ALA A 13 -7.19 -12.27 -14.06
C ALA A 13 -7.06 -10.77 -14.34
N ASP A 14 -6.04 -10.10 -13.78
CA ASP A 14 -5.80 -8.68 -14.02
C ASP A 14 -5.56 -8.39 -15.52
N ARG A 15 -4.76 -9.23 -16.19
CA ARG A 15 -4.53 -9.09 -17.63
C ARG A 15 -5.80 -9.34 -18.45
N ALA A 16 -6.66 -10.26 -18.03
CA ALA A 16 -7.92 -10.51 -18.71
C ALA A 16 -8.86 -9.29 -18.57
N ALA A 17 -8.96 -8.71 -17.38
CA ALA A 17 -9.73 -7.48 -17.14
C ALA A 17 -9.20 -6.31 -18.01
N MET A 18 -7.87 -6.15 -18.09
CA MET A 18 -7.26 -5.13 -18.95
C MET A 18 -7.53 -5.35 -20.44
N LYS A 19 -7.55 -6.61 -20.92
CA LYS A 19 -7.92 -6.93 -22.31
C LYS A 19 -9.38 -6.62 -22.62
N LEU A 20 -10.25 -6.60 -21.61
CA LEU A 20 -11.64 -6.18 -21.73
C LEU A 20 -11.83 -4.66 -21.64
N GLY A 21 -10.74 -3.89 -21.60
CA GLY A 21 -10.76 -2.42 -21.62
C GLY A 21 -10.76 -1.76 -20.25
N ILE A 22 -10.64 -2.52 -19.15
CA ILE A 22 -10.52 -1.93 -17.82
C ILE A 22 -9.09 -1.46 -17.60
N ALA A 23 -8.89 -0.15 -17.37
CA ALA A 23 -7.54 0.38 -17.16
C ALA A 23 -6.91 -0.15 -15.86
N GLY A 24 -5.61 -0.40 -15.84
CA GLY A 24 -4.91 -0.97 -14.67
C GLY A 24 -5.04 -0.08 -13.43
N GLU A 25 -5.00 1.23 -13.60
CA GLU A 25 -5.25 2.20 -12.54
C GLU A 25 -6.67 2.13 -11.96
N THR A 26 -7.64 1.60 -12.72
CA THR A 26 -9.02 1.40 -12.25
C THR A 26 -9.11 0.18 -11.35
N LEU A 27 -8.42 -0.92 -11.73
CA LEU A 27 -8.31 -2.12 -10.88
C LEU A 27 -7.60 -1.79 -9.56
N MET A 28 -6.50 -1.06 -9.63
CA MET A 28 -5.73 -0.60 -8.46
C MET A 28 -6.55 0.34 -7.55
N GLU A 29 -7.29 1.30 -8.14
CA GLU A 29 -8.16 2.19 -7.36
C GLU A 29 -9.28 1.42 -6.66
N ALA A 30 -9.85 0.39 -7.30
CA ALA A 30 -10.83 -0.48 -6.67
C ALA A 30 -10.21 -1.26 -5.49
N ALA A 31 -9.12 -1.99 -5.72
CA ALA A 31 -8.48 -2.80 -4.69
C ALA A 31 -8.08 -1.97 -3.45
N GLY A 32 -7.38 -0.85 -3.65
CA GLY A 32 -6.97 -0.01 -2.54
C GLY A 32 -8.13 0.69 -1.83
N ARG A 33 -9.26 0.96 -2.51
CA ARG A 33 -10.45 1.51 -1.85
C ARG A 33 -11.09 0.49 -0.92
N GLU A 34 -11.28 -0.75 -1.37
CA GLU A 34 -11.88 -1.80 -0.53
C GLU A 34 -11.02 -2.08 0.71
N VAL A 35 -9.69 -2.07 0.57
CA VAL A 35 -8.78 -2.18 1.73
C VAL A 35 -8.93 -0.98 2.69
N ALA A 36 -9.04 0.24 2.17
CA ALA A 36 -9.25 1.42 3.01
C ALA A 36 -10.59 1.37 3.75
N GLU A 37 -11.65 0.89 3.09
CA GLU A 37 -12.97 0.71 3.71
C GLU A 37 -12.91 -0.33 4.84
N ALA A 38 -12.28 -1.49 4.61
CA ALA A 38 -12.07 -2.50 5.64
C ALA A 38 -11.25 -1.98 6.83
N ILE A 39 -10.20 -1.18 6.58
CA ILE A 39 -9.42 -0.53 7.64
C ILE A 39 -10.30 0.43 8.46
N LEU A 40 -11.12 1.25 7.79
CA LEU A 40 -11.99 2.21 8.48
C LEU A 40 -13.06 1.50 9.31
N GLU A 41 -13.61 0.39 8.83
CA GLU A 41 -14.57 -0.42 9.57
C GLU A 41 -13.95 -1.05 10.82
N GLN A 42 -12.73 -1.58 10.70
CA GLN A 42 -12.08 -2.30 11.79
C GLN A 42 -11.41 -1.38 12.82
N PHE A 43 -10.77 -0.31 12.37
CA PHE A 43 -9.92 0.55 13.21
C PHE A 43 -10.44 1.98 13.34
N GLY A 44 -11.36 2.42 12.47
CA GLY A 44 -11.71 3.83 12.34
C GLY A 44 -10.58 4.67 11.73
N ALA A 45 -10.70 6.00 11.84
CA ALA A 45 -9.77 6.95 11.25
C ALA A 45 -8.53 7.22 12.15
N LEU A 46 -7.79 6.17 12.53
CA LEU A 46 -6.57 6.31 13.33
C LEU A 46 -5.46 7.07 12.58
N PRO A 47 -4.48 7.66 13.29
CA PRO A 47 -3.24 8.08 12.66
C PRO A 47 -2.53 6.88 12.01
N THR A 48 -2.41 6.88 10.69
CA THR A 48 -1.96 5.70 9.94
C THR A 48 -0.70 6.00 9.14
N THR A 49 0.29 5.11 9.25
CA THR A 49 1.46 5.11 8.38
C THR A 49 1.32 4.05 7.30
N ILE A 50 1.40 4.47 6.04
CA ILE A 50 1.39 3.58 4.88
C ILE A 50 2.82 3.38 4.40
N LEU A 51 3.28 2.12 4.38
CA LEU A 51 4.60 1.72 3.90
C LEU A 51 4.49 1.25 2.45
N CYS A 52 4.72 2.14 1.49
CA CYS A 52 4.61 1.84 0.07
C CYS A 52 5.91 1.22 -0.48
N GLY A 53 5.77 0.16 -1.26
CA GLY A 53 6.83 -0.39 -2.09
C GLY A 53 7.03 0.33 -3.42
N PRO A 54 8.04 -0.08 -4.22
CA PRO A 54 8.29 0.51 -5.53
C PRO A 54 7.41 -0.03 -6.67
N GLY A 55 6.56 -1.03 -6.39
CA GLY A 55 5.72 -1.71 -7.40
C GLY A 55 4.22 -1.48 -7.21
N ASN A 56 3.39 -2.32 -7.83
CA ASN A 56 1.93 -2.19 -7.82
C ASN A 56 1.33 -2.18 -6.41
N ASN A 57 1.84 -3.03 -5.50
CA ASN A 57 1.41 -3.03 -4.10
C ASN A 57 1.60 -1.66 -3.43
N GLY A 58 2.71 -0.97 -3.74
CA GLY A 58 2.91 0.41 -3.28
C GLY A 58 1.93 1.39 -3.89
N GLY A 59 1.51 1.15 -5.14
CA GLY A 59 0.41 1.84 -5.81
C GLY A 59 -0.92 1.71 -5.05
N ASP A 60 -1.28 0.50 -4.61
CA ASP A 60 -2.43 0.25 -3.74
C ASP A 60 -2.30 1.05 -2.43
N GLY A 61 -1.10 1.08 -1.83
CA GLY A 61 -0.81 1.91 -0.66
C GLY A 61 -1.12 3.40 -0.87
N PHE A 62 -0.80 3.97 -2.04
CA PHE A 62 -1.16 5.36 -2.34
C PHE A 62 -2.68 5.57 -2.49
N VAL A 63 -3.41 4.57 -2.98
CA VAL A 63 -4.88 4.59 -3.02
C VAL A 63 -5.44 4.55 -1.59
N ILE A 64 -4.98 3.60 -0.77
CA ILE A 64 -5.38 3.47 0.64
C ILE A 64 -5.13 4.80 1.38
N ALA A 65 -3.93 5.37 1.21
CA ALA A 65 -3.56 6.64 1.82
C ALA A 65 -4.53 7.79 1.50
N ARG A 66 -4.97 7.87 0.23
CA ARG A 66 -5.91 8.90 -0.23
C ARG A 66 -7.29 8.72 0.40
N HIS A 67 -7.79 7.49 0.46
CA HIS A 67 -9.13 7.20 1.00
C HIS A 67 -9.17 7.36 2.52
N LEU A 68 -8.18 6.86 3.26
CA LEU A 68 -8.07 7.09 4.70
C LEU A 68 -7.97 8.58 5.03
N LYS A 69 -7.18 9.34 4.27
CA LYS A 69 -7.08 10.79 4.45
C LYS A 69 -8.40 11.50 4.14
N LYS A 70 -9.13 11.08 3.10
CA LYS A 70 -10.46 11.61 2.76
C LYS A 70 -11.47 11.35 3.88
N ALA A 71 -11.34 10.24 4.59
CA ALA A 71 -12.15 9.89 5.76
C ALA A 71 -11.72 10.59 7.07
N GLY A 72 -10.73 11.49 7.03
CA GLY A 72 -10.30 12.29 8.17
C GLY A 72 -9.10 11.74 8.95
N ALA A 73 -8.53 10.61 8.53
CA ALA A 73 -7.36 10.03 9.20
C ALA A 73 -6.09 10.89 9.01
N LYS A 74 -5.24 10.98 10.04
CA LYS A 74 -3.89 11.57 9.92
C LYS A 74 -2.97 10.57 9.22
N VAL A 75 -2.81 10.71 7.90
CA VAL A 75 -2.03 9.76 7.09
C VAL A 75 -0.60 10.23 6.83
N ARG A 76 0.37 9.35 7.09
CA ARG A 76 1.77 9.47 6.66
C ARG A 76 2.07 8.40 5.61
N VAL A 77 2.79 8.78 4.54
CA VAL A 77 3.22 7.83 3.50
C VAL A 77 4.74 7.79 3.45
N ALA A 78 5.30 6.59 3.57
CA ALA A 78 6.71 6.29 3.37
C ALA A 78 6.87 5.44 2.11
N LEU A 79 7.89 5.71 1.28
CA LEU A 79 8.16 4.95 0.06
C LEU A 79 9.53 4.28 0.14
N LEU A 80 9.56 2.98 -0.21
CA LEU A 80 10.79 2.24 -0.38
C LEU A 80 11.38 2.56 -1.75
N GLY A 81 12.35 3.47 -1.78
CA GLY A 81 12.98 3.93 -3.00
C GLY A 81 12.52 5.33 -3.39
N ASP A 82 12.60 5.65 -4.68
CA ASP A 82 12.37 6.99 -5.19
C ASP A 82 11.05 7.08 -5.97
N LYS A 83 10.22 8.06 -5.61
CA LYS A 83 8.94 8.35 -6.29
C LYS A 83 9.13 8.60 -7.78
N SER A 84 10.26 9.20 -8.19
CA SER A 84 10.60 9.46 -9.59
C SER A 84 10.83 8.17 -10.40
N LYS A 85 11.13 7.05 -9.73
CA LYS A 85 11.41 5.74 -10.34
C LYS A 85 10.18 4.84 -10.46
N LEU A 86 9.05 5.24 -9.89
CA LEU A 86 7.78 4.52 -10.05
C LEU A 86 7.35 4.51 -11.52
N ARG A 87 6.73 3.42 -11.96
CA ARG A 87 6.24 3.23 -13.34
C ARG A 87 4.79 2.72 -13.32
N GLY A 88 4.13 2.78 -14.47
CA GLY A 88 2.76 2.28 -14.65
C GLY A 88 1.77 2.85 -13.64
N ASP A 89 0.85 2.00 -13.21
CA ASP A 89 -0.27 2.36 -12.34
C ASP A 89 0.21 2.90 -10.98
N ALA A 90 1.28 2.34 -10.41
CA ALA A 90 1.87 2.83 -9.17
C ALA A 90 2.35 4.28 -9.29
N ALA A 91 2.93 4.68 -10.43
CA ALA A 91 3.31 6.07 -10.67
C ALA A 91 2.10 7.00 -10.78
N ILE A 92 1.01 6.52 -11.40
CA ILE A 92 -0.25 7.25 -11.51
C ILE A 92 -0.83 7.50 -10.11
N MET A 93 -0.90 6.47 -9.26
CA MET A 93 -1.42 6.62 -7.89
C MET A 93 -0.54 7.51 -7.02
N ALA A 94 0.78 7.37 -7.14
CA ALA A 94 1.72 8.24 -6.44
C ALA A 94 1.58 9.72 -6.84
N LYS A 95 1.23 10.02 -8.11
CA LYS A 95 0.93 11.40 -8.57
C LYS A 95 -0.37 11.94 -7.99
N ARG A 96 -1.36 11.07 -7.75
CA ARG A 96 -2.64 11.46 -7.11
C ARG A 96 -2.50 11.77 -5.62
N TRP A 97 -1.43 11.30 -4.97
CA TRP A 97 -1.13 11.66 -3.59
C TRP A 97 -0.56 13.08 -3.49
N ARG A 98 -1.28 13.96 -2.80
CA ARG A 98 -0.92 15.37 -2.59
C ARG A 98 -0.15 15.63 -1.29
N GLY A 99 0.03 14.62 -0.45
CA GLY A 99 0.83 14.74 0.77
C GLY A 99 2.33 14.55 0.51
N ARG A 100 3.12 14.81 1.55
CA ARG A 100 4.56 14.49 1.53
C ARG A 100 4.73 12.97 1.46
N VAL A 101 5.69 12.52 0.65
CA VAL A 101 6.21 11.15 0.66
C VAL A 101 7.54 11.18 1.38
N ARG A 102 7.71 10.34 2.40
CA ARG A 102 8.93 10.26 3.21
C ARG A 102 9.79 9.08 2.78
N SER A 103 11.07 9.14 3.14
CA SER A 103 11.96 7.98 3.15
C SER A 103 11.45 6.92 4.13
N MET A 104 11.85 5.67 3.90
CA MET A 104 11.56 4.54 4.77
C MET A 104 12.55 4.54 5.95
N ASP A 105 12.15 5.13 7.08
CA ASP A 105 12.93 5.18 8.33
C ASP A 105 12.00 5.13 9.55
N ASP A 106 12.54 4.91 10.75
CA ASP A 106 11.73 4.71 11.96
C ASP A 106 10.88 5.93 12.34
N GLY A 107 11.27 7.14 11.92
CA GLY A 107 10.52 8.37 12.19
C GLY A 107 9.18 8.41 11.46
N VAL A 108 8.95 7.51 10.50
CA VAL A 108 7.63 7.35 9.89
C VAL A 108 6.63 6.65 10.80
N LEU A 109 7.07 6.04 11.90
CA LEU A 109 6.19 5.38 12.87
C LEU A 109 5.75 6.29 14.02
N ASP A 110 6.26 7.51 14.09
CA ASP A 110 5.96 8.41 15.20
C ASP A 110 4.48 8.83 15.19
N ASP A 111 3.84 8.76 16.35
CA ASP A 111 2.38 8.95 16.55
C ASP A 111 1.49 8.01 15.71
N ALA A 112 2.02 6.95 15.09
CA ALA A 112 1.20 6.01 14.34
C ALA A 112 0.36 5.19 15.34
N GLY A 113 -0.94 5.11 15.08
CA GLY A 113 -1.85 4.14 15.70
C GLY A 113 -2.08 2.89 14.85
N LEU A 114 -1.71 2.95 13.56
CA LEU A 114 -1.81 1.85 12.60
C LEU A 114 -0.69 1.92 11.56
N VAL A 115 -0.20 0.76 11.13
CA VAL A 115 0.69 0.61 9.98
C VAL A 115 -0.02 -0.21 8.89
N VAL A 116 0.08 0.23 7.64
CA VAL A 116 -0.34 -0.55 6.47
C VAL A 116 0.90 -0.97 5.69
N ASP A 117 1.12 -2.27 5.56
CA ASP A 117 2.17 -2.87 4.76
C ASP A 117 1.75 -2.97 3.29
N ALA A 118 2.14 -1.95 2.53
CA ALA A 118 2.00 -1.91 1.08
C ALA A 118 3.37 -2.12 0.38
N LEU A 119 4.31 -2.84 1.00
CA LEU A 119 5.70 -2.95 0.51
C LEU A 119 5.85 -3.91 -0.66
N PHE A 120 5.33 -5.13 -0.54
CA PHE A 120 5.51 -6.16 -1.56
C PHE A 120 4.24 -7.01 -1.71
N GLY A 121 3.83 -7.24 -2.96
CA GLY A 121 2.67 -8.09 -3.26
C GLY A 121 3.03 -9.57 -3.41
N ALA A 122 2.08 -10.35 -3.91
CA ALA A 122 2.12 -11.81 -3.99
C ALA A 122 3.32 -12.40 -4.78
N GLY A 123 4.00 -11.61 -5.61
CA GLY A 123 5.19 -12.04 -6.37
C GLY A 123 6.51 -12.05 -5.57
N LEU A 124 6.51 -11.68 -4.29
CA LEU A 124 7.73 -11.67 -3.49
C LEU A 124 8.21 -13.10 -3.20
N SER A 125 9.36 -13.46 -3.76
CA SER A 125 10.02 -14.76 -3.52
C SER A 125 11.27 -14.67 -2.64
N ARG A 126 11.67 -13.45 -2.25
CA ARG A 126 12.92 -13.17 -1.53
C ARG A 126 12.65 -12.65 -0.12
N LYS A 127 13.60 -12.86 0.78
CA LYS A 127 13.56 -12.29 2.14
C LYS A 127 13.53 -10.76 2.07
N ILE A 128 12.68 -10.15 2.90
CA ILE A 128 12.66 -8.70 3.10
C ILE A 128 13.91 -8.31 3.89
N THR A 129 14.64 -7.32 3.39
CA THR A 129 15.90 -6.82 3.97
C THR A 129 15.94 -5.29 3.97
N GLY A 130 16.96 -4.72 4.61
CA GLY A 130 17.19 -3.26 4.63
C GLY A 130 16.08 -2.48 5.32
N ALA A 131 15.83 -1.26 4.85
CA ALA A 131 14.90 -0.31 5.48
C ALA A 131 13.47 -0.86 5.64
N ALA A 132 12.98 -1.63 4.66
CA ALA A 132 11.66 -2.27 4.74
C ALA A 132 11.56 -3.26 5.90
N ARG A 133 12.57 -4.14 6.07
CA ARG A 133 12.61 -5.06 7.23
C ARG A 133 12.72 -4.28 8.53
N HIS A 134 13.60 -3.28 8.55
CA HIS A 134 13.89 -2.50 9.74
C HIS A 134 12.63 -1.81 10.28
N VAL A 135 11.87 -1.13 9.42
CA VAL A 135 10.66 -0.42 9.84
C VAL A 135 9.53 -1.37 10.27
N LEU A 136 9.38 -2.53 9.62
CA LEU A 136 8.39 -3.54 10.03
C LEU A 136 8.71 -4.09 11.43
N VAL A 137 9.98 -4.45 11.68
CA VAL A 137 10.43 -4.88 13.01
C VAL A 137 10.26 -3.76 14.04
N ALA A 138 10.50 -2.51 13.67
CA ALA A 138 10.27 -1.37 14.56
C ALA A 138 8.78 -1.20 14.89
N ALA A 139 7.87 -1.39 13.92
CA ALA A 139 6.43 -1.34 14.15
C ALA A 139 5.96 -2.45 15.09
N GLU A 140 6.42 -3.69 14.88
CA GLU A 140 6.16 -4.83 15.77
C GLU A 140 6.65 -4.56 17.20
N ARG A 141 7.89 -4.07 17.35
CA ARG A 141 8.45 -3.73 18.67
C ARG A 141 7.70 -2.61 19.40
N ARG A 142 7.06 -1.70 18.66
CA ARG A 142 6.21 -0.63 19.21
C ARG A 142 4.78 -1.11 19.50
N GLY A 143 4.44 -2.38 19.19
CA GLY A 143 3.12 -2.95 19.39
C GLY A 143 2.05 -2.34 18.48
N LEU A 144 2.46 -1.79 17.34
CA LEU A 144 1.51 -1.19 16.38
C LEU A 144 0.79 -2.31 15.61
N PRO A 145 -0.55 -2.22 15.43
CA PRO A 145 -1.24 -3.10 14.51
C PRO A 145 -0.70 -2.88 13.08
N ILE A 146 -0.52 -3.98 12.36
CA ILE A 146 -0.08 -4.00 10.96
C ILE A 146 -1.18 -4.66 10.13
N VAL A 147 -1.62 -3.97 9.09
CA VAL A 147 -2.54 -4.47 8.05
C VAL A 147 -1.77 -4.72 6.77
#